data_AF-A0A7X7M7N4-F1
#
_entry.id   AF-A0A7X7M7N4-F1
#
_cell.length_a   1.000
_cell.length_b   1.000
_cell.length_c   1.000
_cell.angle_alpha   90.00
_cell.angle_beta   90.00
_cell.angle_gamma   90.00
#
_symmetry.space_group_name_H-M   'P 1'
#
loop_
_entity.id
_entity.type
_entity.pdbx_description
1 polymer ?
#
loop_
_entity_poly.entity_id
_entity_poly.type
_entity_poly.pdbx_seq_one_letter_code
_entity_poly.pdbx_strand_id
1 'polypeptide(L)' 'QPVRKSNEQKIGRNEPCPCGSGRKYKNCCGKNA' A
#
# COMPACT_ATOMS: atom_id res chain seq x y z
N GLN A 1 -8.93 2.36 26.61
CA GLN A 1 -8.59 1.63 25.38
C GLN A 1 -7.59 2.46 24.59
N PRO A 2 -6.33 2.05 24.37
CA PRO A 2 -5.42 2.82 23.54
C PRO A 2 -5.68 2.45 22.08
N VAL A 3 -6.16 3.42 21.30
CA VAL A 3 -6.30 3.30 19.85
C VAL A 3 -4.91 3.02 19.25
N ARG A 4 -4.69 1.79 18.79
CA ARG A 4 -3.49 1.42 18.06
C ARG A 4 -3.47 2.28 16.79
N LYS A 5 -2.63 3.32 16.78
CA LYS A 5 -2.25 4.05 15.57
C LYS A 5 -1.58 3.04 14.64
N SER A 6 -2.38 2.39 13.80
CA SER A 6 -1.88 1.64 12.67
C SER A 6 -1.31 2.65 11.68
N ASN A 7 -0.09 3.10 11.96
CA ASN A 7 0.75 3.89 11.06
C ASN A 7 1.25 3.02 9.90
N GLU A 8 0.39 2.16 9.38
CA GLU A 8 0.56 1.56 8.08
C GLU A 8 -0.01 2.62 7.16
N GLN A 9 0.87 3.47 6.62
CA GLN A 9 0.49 4.40 5.57
C GLN A 9 -0.16 3.54 4.49
N LYS A 10 -1.51 3.53 4.47
CA LYS A 10 -2.29 2.73 3.56
C LYS A 10 -2.08 3.32 2.19
N ILE A 11 -1.00 2.90 1.53
CA ILE A 11 -0.74 3.26 0.16
C ILE A 11 -1.99 2.87 -0.64
N GLY A 12 -2.57 3.87 -1.28
CA GLY A 12 -3.77 3.70 -2.05
C GLY A 12 -3.51 2.63 -3.11
N ARG A 13 -4.43 1.66 -3.25
CA ARG A 13 -4.28 0.57 -4.23
C ARG A 13 -4.02 1.07 -5.66
N ASN A 14 -4.44 2.28 -6.01
CA ASN A 14 -4.21 2.87 -7.33
C ASN A 14 -2.91 3.70 -7.46
N GLU A 15 -2.21 3.97 -6.37
CA GLU A 15 -0.94 4.73 -6.37
C GLU A 15 0.19 3.93 -7.02
N PRO A 16 1.24 4.60 -7.54
CA PRO A 16 2.43 3.92 -8.05
C PRO A 16 3.07 3.06 -6.96
N CYS A 17 3.53 1.87 -7.34
CA CYS A 17 4.10 0.92 -6.40
C CYS A 17 5.52 1.37 -5.99
N PRO A 18 5.83 1.43 -4.67
CA PRO A 18 7.09 1.97 -4.17
C PRO A 18 8.30 1.07 -4.49
N CYS A 19 8.08 -0.14 -5.01
CA CYS A 19 9.14 -1.03 -5.49
C CYS A 19 9.77 -0.61 -6.84
N GLY A 20 9.37 0.52 -7.42
CA GLY A 20 9.95 1.04 -8.66
C GLY A 20 9.54 0.29 -9.93
N SER A 21 8.55 -0.62 -9.85
CA SER A 21 8.09 -1.40 -11.01
C SER A 21 7.28 -0.59 -12.04
N GLY A 22 6.96 0.68 -11.78
CA GLY A 22 6.08 1.51 -12.62
C GLY A 22 4.60 1.07 -12.65
N ARG A 23 4.25 -0.01 -11.94
CA ARG A 23 2.89 -0.54 -11.81
C ARG A 23 2.15 0.11 -10.65
N LYS A 24 0.81 0.12 -10.70
CA LYS A 24 -0.04 0.50 -9.55
C LYS A 24 0.13 -0.51 -8.41
N TYR A 25 0.04 -0.07 -7.16
CA TYR A 25 0.21 -0.91 -5.97
C TYR A 25 -0.68 -2.16 -6.02
N LYS A 26 -1.97 -2.02 -6.37
CA LYS A 26 -2.93 -3.14 -6.53
C LYS A 26 -2.56 -4.18 -7.58
N ASN A 27 -1.69 -3.85 -8.51
CA ASN A 27 -1.25 -4.73 -9.60
C ASN A 27 0.19 -5.20 -9.40
N CYS A 28 0.80 -4.92 -8.25
CA CYS A 28 2.18 -5.25 -7.91
C CYS A 28 2.25 -5.78 -6.47
N CYS A 29 2.92 -5.08 -5.54
CA CYS A 29 3.06 -5.53 -4.15
C CYS A 29 1.72 -5.68 -3.41
N GLY A 30 0.70 -4.88 -3.77
CA GLY A 30 -0.65 -4.93 -3.20
C GLY A 30 -1.64 -5.81 -3.99
N LYS A 31 -1.15 -6.71 -4.86
CA LYS A 31 -2.00 -7.61 -5.65
C LYS A 31 -2.75 -8.64 -4.80
N ASN A 32 -2.15 -9.06 -3.68
CA ASN A 32 -2.75 -10.02 -2.74
C ASN A 32 -3.01 -9.42 -1.35
N ALA A 33 -2.89 -8.08 -1.22
CA ALA A 33 -3.25 -7.34 -0.02
C ALA A 33 -4.70 -6.86 -0.06
#